data_AF-A0A3A9EKQ2-F1
#
_entry.id   AF-A0A3A9EKQ2-F1
#
_cell.length_a   1.000
_cell.length_b   1.000
_cell.length_c   1.000
_cell.angle_alpha   90.00
_cell.angle_beta   90.00
_cell.angle_gamma   90.00
#
_symmetry.space_group_name_H-M   'P 1'
#
loop_
_entity.id
_entity.type
_entity.pdbx_description
1 polymer ?
#
loop_
_entity_poly.entity_id
_entity_poly.type
_entity_poly.pdbx_seq_one_letter_code
_entity_poly.pdbx_strand_id
1 'polypeptide(L)'
;MYQFINGFTCSSAEDGGTVIIQLRQKLPDISGDGDIQGIKAEQIASIIMEMDVALELGKALCAAKDGFEPEDDPMEEEDKGPRS
;
A
#
# COMPACT_ATOMS: atom_id res chain seq x y z
N MET A 1 2.07 -4.39 -13.97
CA MET A 1 2.56 -4.86 -12.67
C MET A 1 1.96 -3.94 -11.61
N TYR A 2 1.09 -4.48 -10.75
CA TYR A 2 0.48 -3.70 -9.68
C TYR A 2 1.47 -3.61 -8.51
N GLN A 3 1.70 -2.40 -7.98
CA GLN A 3 2.44 -2.21 -6.74
C GLN A 3 1.48 -2.21 -5.57
N PHE A 4 1.71 -3.09 -4.60
CA PHE A 4 0.90 -3.19 -3.39
C PHE A 4 1.56 -2.38 -2.27
N ILE A 5 0.74 -1.62 -1.55
CA ILE A 5 1.17 -0.84 -0.39
C ILE A 5 0.94 -1.69 0.85
N ASN A 6 1.99 -1.90 1.65
CA ASN A 6 1.92 -2.70 2.88
C ASN A 6 1.86 -1.83 4.14
N GLY A 7 1.97 -0.52 3.98
CA GLY A 7 1.84 0.45 5.06
C GLY A 7 2.08 1.87 4.58
N PHE A 8 1.78 2.83 5.43
CA PHE A 8 2.08 4.23 5.19
C PHE A 8 2.52 4.92 6.48
N THR A 9 3.29 6.00 6.33
CA THR A 9 3.59 6.95 7.40
C THR A 9 2.99 8.30 7.03
N CYS A 10 2.47 9.03 8.02
CA CYS A 10 1.86 10.34 7.82
C CYS A 10 2.53 11.35 8.75
N SER A 11 2.88 12.51 8.22
CA SER A 11 3.42 13.64 8.98
C SER A 11 2.76 14.92 8.50
N SER A 12 2.45 15.83 9.43
CA SER A 12 1.93 17.16 9.13
C SER A 12 2.96 18.22 9.53
N ALA A 13 3.01 19.33 8.78
CA ALA A 13 3.80 20.49 9.18
C ALA A 13 3.20 21.15 10.44
N GLU A 14 4.04 21.79 11.26
CA GLU A 14 3.61 22.44 12.52
C GLU A 14 2.67 23.63 12.30
N ASP A 15 2.74 24.26 11.13
CA ASP A 15 1.81 25.32 10.71
C ASP A 15 0.45 24.79 10.24
N GLY A 16 0.31 23.46 10.18
CA GLY A 16 -0.95 22.76 9.90
C GLY A 16 -1.42 22.85 8.45
N GLY A 17 -0.65 23.47 7.56
CA GLY A 17 -1.06 23.66 6.15
C GLY A 17 -0.93 22.39 5.34
N THR A 18 0.17 21.67 5.49
CA THR A 18 0.52 20.56 4.59
C THR A 18 0.65 19.23 5.32
N VAL A 19 0.20 18.17 4.65
CA VAL A 19 0.32 16.76 5.06
C VAL A 19 1.18 16.03 4.03
N ILE A 20 2.06 15.16 4.54
CA ILE A 20 2.89 14.25 3.75
C ILE A 20 2.52 12.82 4.12
N ILE A 21 2.12 12.04 3.11
CA ILE A 21 1.84 10.61 3.24
C ILE A 21 2.92 9.86 2.46
N GLN A 22 3.69 9.03 3.16
CA GLN A 22 4.71 8.16 2.56
C GLN A 22 4.18 6.74 2.48
N LEU A 23 4.05 6.22 1.27
CA LEU A 23 3.57 4.88 1.00
C LEU A 23 4.77 3.93 0.99
N ARG A 24 4.65 2.81 1.72
CA ARG A 24 5.74 1.87 1.94
C ARG A 24 5.34 0.47 1.51
N GLN A 25 6.28 -0.22 0.89
CA GLN A 25 6.14 -1.61 0.48
C GLN A 25 7.18 -2.46 1.19
N LYS A 26 6.76 -3.67 1.59
CA LYS A 26 7.69 -4.68 2.09
C LYS A 26 8.35 -5.35 0.89
N LEU A 27 9.66 -5.24 0.80
CA LEU A 27 10.48 -5.84 -0.25
C LEU A 27 11.52 -6.77 0.38
N PRO A 28 11.87 -7.89 -0.29
CA PRO A 28 12.99 -8.71 0.15
C PRO A 28 14.27 -7.87 0.10
N ASP A 29 15.09 -7.99 1.15
CA ASP A 29 16.43 -7.42 1.17
C ASP A 29 17.39 -8.43 0.55
N ILE A 30 17.89 -8.11 -0.64
CA ILE A 30 18.70 -9.01 -1.46
C ILE A 30 20.16 -8.60 -1.32
N SER A 31 21.00 -9.53 -0.89
CA SER A 31 22.45 -9.33 -0.78
C SER A 31 23.10 -9.19 -2.17
N GLY A 32 24.35 -8.73 -2.19
CA GLY A 32 25.15 -8.68 -3.44
C GLY A 32 25.35 -10.05 -4.10
N ASP A 33 25.19 -11.14 -3.35
CA ASP A 33 25.32 -12.53 -3.81
C ASP A 33 23.97 -13.13 -4.25
N GLY A 34 22.87 -12.38 -4.13
CA GLY A 34 21.51 -12.80 -4.53
C GLY A 34 20.70 -13.49 -3.43
N ASP A 35 21.26 -13.64 -2.22
CA ASP A 35 20.56 -14.24 -1.08
C ASP A 35 19.58 -13.25 -0.44
N ILE A 36 18.40 -13.74 -0.04
CA ILE A 36 17.41 -12.95 0.71
C ILE A 36 17.79 -12.95 2.19
N GLN A 37 18.21 -11.79 2.71
CA GLN A 37 18.64 -11.63 4.11
C GLN A 37 17.49 -11.23 5.03
N GLY A 38 16.37 -10.76 4.49
CA GLY A 38 15.22 -10.35 5.27
C GLY A 38 14.15 -9.63 4.45
N ILE A 39 13.27 -8.91 5.14
CA ILE A 39 12.25 -8.05 4.55
C ILE A 39 12.47 -6.64 5.06
N LYS A 40 12.60 -5.67 4.15
CA LYS A 40 12.70 -4.24 4.47
C LYS A 40 11.46 -3.49 3.99
N ALA A 41 11.10 -2.45 4.73
CA ALA A 41 10.01 -1.55 4.35
C ALA A 41 10.58 -0.32 3.63
N GLU A 42 10.51 -0.32 2.31
CA GLU A 42 10.98 0.80 1.48
C GLU A 42 9.84 1.76 1.15
N GLN A 43 10.16 3.05 1.09
CA GLN A 43 9.24 4.05 0.58
C GLN A 43 9.18 3.91 -0.95
N ILE A 44 7.97 3.72 -1.48
CA ILE A 44 7.73 3.58 -2.92
C ILE A 44 7.12 4.84 -3.54
N ALA A 45 6.43 5.64 -2.73
CA ALA A 45 5.83 6.90 -3.16
C ALA A 45 5.63 7.85 -1.98
N SER A 46 5.51 9.14 -2.27
CA SER A 46 5.12 10.18 -1.32
C SER A 46 4.10 11.10 -1.95
N ILE A 47 3.07 11.45 -1.20
CA ILE A 47 2.06 12.42 -1.60
C ILE A 47 2.14 13.58 -0.63
N ILE A 48 2.25 14.79 -1.17
CA ILE A 48 2.25 16.04 -0.41
C ILE A 48 1.00 16.80 -0.82
N MET A 49 0.19 17.21 0.15
CA MET A 49 -1.08 17.90 -0.10
C MET A 49 -1.44 18.82 1.06
N GLU A 50 -2.31 19.78 0.79
CA GLU A 50 -2.92 20.61 1.84
C GLU A 50 -3.81 19.75 2.78
N MET A 51 -3.94 20.18 4.03
CA MET A 51 -4.65 19.46 5.09
C MET A 51 -6.15 19.25 4.77
N ASP A 52 -6.79 20.23 4.15
CA ASP A 52 -8.19 20.15 3.71
C ASP A 52 -8.38 19.05 2.65
N VAL A 53 -7.49 18.99 1.66
CA VAL A 53 -7.47 17.94 0.64
C VAL A 53 -7.21 16.57 1.27
N ALA A 54 -6.31 16.48 2.24
CA ALA A 54 -6.03 15.23 2.97
C ALA A 54 -7.26 14.72 3.72
N LEU A 55 -8.03 15.62 4.34
CA LEU A 55 -9.27 15.27 5.03
C LEU A 55 -10.35 14.77 4.07
N GLU A 56 -10.51 15.41 2.91
CA GLU A 56 -11.45 14.97 1.88
C GLU A 56 -11.08 13.59 1.33
N LEU A 57 -9.80 13.37 1.04
CA LEU A 57 -9.30 12.07 0.61
C LEU A 57 -9.58 10.98 1.67
N GLY A 58 -9.30 11.26 2.95
CA GLY A 58 -9.57 10.33 4.03
C GLY A 58 -11.06 9.97 4.14
N LYS A 59 -11.96 10.96 4.02
CA LYS A 59 -13.41 10.73 4.02
C LYS A 59 -13.84 9.88 2.82
N ALA A 60 -13.34 10.18 1.63
CA ALA A 60 -13.66 9.45 0.41
C ALA A 60 -13.22 7.97 0.52
N LEU A 61 -12.03 7.72 1.05
CA LEU A 61 -11.53 6.35 1.26
C LEU A 61 -12.35 5.57 2.29
N CYS A 62 -12.75 6.21 3.40
CA CYS A 62 -13.63 5.57 4.38
C CYS A 62 -15.00 5.24 3.78
N ALA A 63 -15.59 6.15 3.01
CA ALA A 63 -16.86 5.92 2.32
C ALA A 63 -16.75 4.82 1.26
N ALA A 64 -15.65 4.78 0.51
CA ALA A 64 -15.39 3.75 -0.49
C ALA A 64 -15.24 2.36 0.15
N LYS A 65 -14.63 2.25 1.34
CA LYS A 65 -14.49 0.99 2.07
C LYS A 65 -15.86 0.35 2.39
N ASP A 66 -16.85 1.16 2.73
CA ASP A 66 -18.19 0.66 3.07
C ASP A 66 -19.03 0.33 1.82
N GLY A 67 -18.62 0.81 0.64
CA GLY A 67 -19.26 0.54 -0.66
C GLY A 67 -18.46 -0.35 -1.60
N PHE A 68 -17.33 -0.91 -1.14
CA PHE A 68 -16.51 -1.83 -1.91
C PHE A 68 -17.10 -3.22 -1.77
N GLU A 69 -18.05 -3.58 -2.64
CA GLU A 69 -18.26 -5.00 -2.95
C GLU A 69 -17.01 -5.43 -3.73
N PRO A 70 -16.17 -6.33 -3.20
CA PRO A 70 -15.13 -6.91 -4.04
C PRO A 70 -15.88 -7.58 -5.20
N GLU A 71 -15.67 -7.09 -6.43
CA GLU A 71 -16.04 -7.87 -7.60
C GLU A 71 -15.36 -9.22 -7.39
N ASP A 72 -16.15 -10.31 -7.33
CA ASP A 72 -15.65 -11.67 -7.22
C ASP A 72 -14.61 -11.87 -8.33
N ASP A 73 -13.33 -11.76 -7.97
CA ASP A 73 -12.22 -11.97 -8.89
C ASP A 73 -12.29 -13.46 -9.24
N PRO A 74 -12.56 -13.85 -10.51
CA PRO A 74 -12.67 -15.24 -10.89
C PRO A 74 -11.25 -15.82 -11.01
N MET A 75 -10.58 -16.00 -9.89
CA MET A 75 -9.41 -16.87 -9.76
C MET A 75 -9.67 -17.96 -8.71
N GLU A 76 -10.83 -18.60 -8.80
CA GLU A 76 -10.91 -20.03 -8.46
C GLU A 76 -10.62 -20.83 -9.74
N GLU A 77 -9.33 -21.05 -10.04
CA GLU A 77 -8.96 -22.32 -10.67
C GLU A 77 -8.17 -23.14 -9.65
N GLU A 78 -8.86 -24.12 -9.10
CA GLU A 78 -8.28 -25.25 -8.39
C GLU A 78 -7.19 -25.89 -9.27
N ASP A 79 -5.91 -25.65 -8.97
CA ASP A 79 -4.87 -26.57 -9.43
C ASP A 79 -4.95 -27.85 -8.58
N LYS A 80 -5.85 -28.76 -8.97
CA LYS A 80 -5.80 -30.15 -8.55
C LYS A 80 -4.57 -30.80 -9.18
N GLY A 81 -3.42 -30.57 -8.57
CA GLY A 81 -2.20 -31.32 -8.84
C GLY A 81 -2.48 -32.84 -8.77
N PRO A 82 -1.81 -33.66 -9.60
CA PRO A 82 -2.14 -35.07 -9.74
C PRO A 82 -1.88 -35.78 -8.40
N ARG A 83 -2.91 -36.48 -7.91
CA ARG A 83 -2.76 -37.44 -6.81
C ARG A 83 -1.83 -38.56 -7.27
N SER A 84 -0.61 -38.58 -6.76
CA SER A 84 0.28 -39.74 -6.75
C SER A 84 0.12 -40.52 -5.45
#